data_AF-A0A925MAY0-F1
#
_entry.id   AF-A0A925MAY0-F1
#
_cell.length_a   1.000
_cell.length_b   1.000
_cell.length_c   1.000
_cell.angle_alpha   90.00
_cell.angle_beta   90.00
_cell.angle_gamma   90.00
#
_symmetry.space_group_name_H-M   'P 1'
#
loop_
_entity.id
_entity.type
_entity.pdbx_description
1 polymer ?
#
loop_
_entity_poly.entity_id
_entity_poly.type
_entity_poly.pdbx_seq_one_letter_code
_entity_poly.pdbx_strand_id
1 'polypeptide(L)'
;MQGRARVGVQGRAENANAVGNFYACTTHLAAGNGPVALAQCKDLTNNLIPAVRAAGGGYAPTAIGGDFNLKFRGSPDVQGCVPGGYYRKGDGDVQHIFATTDLAFSSSRKINMSRTDHDAWFVATTAP
;
A
#
# COMPACT_ATOMS: atom_id res chain seq x y z
N MET A 1 3.03 -27.32 11.15
CA MET A 1 4.30 -26.57 11.22
C MET A 1 3.97 -25.10 11.39
N GLN A 2 4.38 -24.51 12.52
CA GLN A 2 4.03 -23.15 12.91
C GLN A 2 4.95 -22.15 12.19
N GLY A 3 4.39 -21.34 11.29
CA GLY A 3 5.13 -20.31 10.56
C GLY A 3 5.18 -19.02 11.36
N ARG A 4 6.38 -18.58 11.74
CA ARG A 4 6.63 -17.32 12.45
C ARG A 4 6.47 -16.14 11.48
N ALA A 5 5.65 -15.15 11.83
CA ALA A 5 5.62 -13.85 11.18
C ALA A 5 6.98 -13.15 11.40
N ARG A 6 7.77 -12.98 10.33
CA ARG A 6 8.94 -12.10 10.36
C ARG A 6 8.49 -10.73 9.86
N VAL A 7 8.28 -9.84 10.82
CA VAL A 7 7.80 -8.48 10.62
C VAL A 7 8.99 -7.54 10.41
N GLY A 8 9.00 -6.83 9.30
CA GLY A 8 9.92 -5.73 9.00
C GLY A 8 9.31 -4.33 9.17
N VAL A 9 8.22 -4.15 9.94
CA VAL A 9 7.80 -2.92 10.64
C VAL A 9 6.78 -3.36 11.72
N GLN A 10 7.12 -3.21 13.01
CA GLN A 10 6.18 -3.45 14.12
C GLN A 10 4.93 -2.57 13.97
N GLY A 11 3.81 -3.18 13.62
CA GLY A 11 2.47 -2.58 13.68
C GLY A 11 1.46 -3.67 13.97
N ARG A 12 0.68 -3.52 15.05
CA ARG A 12 -0.36 -4.48 15.43
C ARG A 12 -1.47 -4.44 14.38
N ALA A 13 -1.67 -5.52 13.64
CA ALA A 13 -2.96 -5.82 13.07
C ALA A 13 -3.84 -6.35 14.22
N GLU A 14 -4.88 -5.61 14.59
CA GLU A 14 -5.87 -6.08 15.55
C GLU A 14 -6.71 -7.19 14.88
N ASN A 15 -6.43 -8.44 15.30
CA ASN A 15 -7.16 -9.69 15.13
C ASN A 15 -8.35 -9.73 14.12
N ALA A 16 -8.04 -10.17 12.90
CA ALA A 16 -8.88 -11.09 12.13
C ALA A 16 -7.97 -12.21 11.63
N ASN A 17 -8.41 -13.47 11.64
CA ASN A 17 -7.63 -14.63 11.19
C ASN A 17 -6.79 -14.30 9.94
N ALA A 18 -5.47 -14.23 10.07
CA ALA A 18 -4.58 -14.00 8.93
C ALA A 18 -4.59 -15.28 8.07
N VAL A 19 -5.46 -15.32 7.07
CA VAL A 19 -5.45 -16.37 6.05
C VAL A 19 -4.34 -16.03 5.07
N GLY A 20 -3.20 -16.72 5.19
CA GLY A 20 -2.06 -16.61 4.28
C GLY A 20 -0.98 -15.60 4.68
N ASN A 21 0.24 -15.83 4.19
CA ASN A 21 1.37 -14.89 4.33
C ASN A 21 1.20 -13.76 3.29
N PHE A 22 1.28 -12.50 3.72
CA PHE A 22 1.34 -11.34 2.83
C PHE A 22 2.33 -10.31 3.40
N TYR A 23 2.84 -9.43 2.53
CA TYR A 23 3.61 -8.26 2.93
C TYR A 23 2.71 -7.04 3.03
N ALA A 24 2.89 -6.23 4.07
CA ALA A 24 2.25 -4.95 4.22
C ALA A 24 3.30 -3.87 4.42
N CYS A 25 3.19 -2.78 3.66
CA CYS A 25 4.06 -1.61 3.81
C CYS A 25 3.21 -0.35 3.90
N THR A 26 3.63 0.58 4.77
CA THR A 26 3.09 1.93 4.79
C THR A 26 4.15 2.92 4.30
N THR A 27 3.73 4.03 3.69
CA THR A 27 4.64 5.07 3.20
C THR A 27 4.06 6.47 3.40
N HIS A 28 4.94 7.47 3.36
CA HIS A 28 4.57 8.87 3.21
C HIS A 28 5.58 9.52 2.26
N LEU A 29 5.14 9.88 1.06
CA LEU A 29 6.01 10.44 0.02
C LEU A 29 6.17 11.95 0.19
N ALA A 30 7.12 12.53 -0.54
CA ALA A 30 7.47 13.95 -0.46
C ALA A 30 6.25 14.84 -0.73
N ALA A 31 5.96 15.74 0.21
CA ALA A 31 4.95 16.77 0.05
C ALA A 31 5.49 17.95 -0.77
N GLY A 32 4.61 18.61 -1.54
CA GLY A 32 4.93 19.85 -2.25
C GLY A 32 5.84 19.72 -3.48
N ASN A 33 6.33 18.51 -3.80
CA ASN A 33 7.12 18.25 -5.01
C ASN A 33 6.69 16.95 -5.68
N GLY A 34 5.72 17.06 -6.60
CA GLY A 34 5.15 15.93 -7.32
C GLY A 34 6.18 15.05 -8.05
N PRO A 35 7.14 15.60 -8.82
CA PRO A 35 8.18 14.80 -9.45
C PRO A 35 9.02 13.97 -8.46
N VAL A 36 9.38 14.54 -7.31
CA VAL A 36 10.09 13.80 -6.25
C VAL A 36 9.21 12.70 -5.66
N ALA A 37 7.94 12.99 -5.37
CA ALA A 37 6.98 11.99 -4.89
C ALA A 37 6.83 10.84 -5.89
N LEU A 38 6.73 11.12 -7.19
CA LEU A 38 6.65 10.09 -8.23
C LEU A 38 7.92 9.25 -8.30
N ALA A 39 9.10 9.87 -8.19
CA ALA A 39 10.37 9.14 -8.16
C ALA A 39 10.46 8.20 -6.95
N GLN A 40 10.10 8.68 -5.76
CA GLN A 40 10.03 7.85 -4.54
C GLN A 40 9.01 6.73 -4.66
N CYS A 41 7.84 6.99 -5.25
CA CYS A 41 6.83 5.96 -5.49
C CYS A 41 7.37 4.84 -6.39
N LYS A 42 8.07 5.21 -7.48
CA LYS A 42 8.69 4.24 -8.39
C LYS A 42 9.82 3.46 -7.73
N ASP A 43 10.64 4.10 -6.91
CA ASP A 43 11.70 3.42 -6.16
C ASP A 43 11.12 2.43 -5.15
N LEU A 44 10.10 2.85 -4.40
CA LEU A 44 9.35 1.99 -3.49
C LEU A 44 8.83 0.75 -4.22
N THR A 45 8.12 0.91 -5.33
CA THR A 45 7.42 -0.19 -5.97
C THR A 45 8.30 -1.08 -6.85
N ASN A 46 9.34 -0.53 -7.47
CA ASN A 46 10.22 -1.29 -8.38
C ASN A 46 11.48 -1.82 -7.72
N ASN A 47 11.94 -1.24 -6.60
CA ASN A 47 13.20 -1.62 -5.96
C ASN A 47 12.98 -2.12 -4.53
N LEU A 48 12.39 -1.30 -3.65
CA LEU A 48 12.32 -1.62 -2.22
C LEU A 48 11.40 -2.80 -1.92
N ILE A 49 10.19 -2.83 -2.51
CA ILE A 49 9.24 -3.93 -2.29
C ILE A 49 9.80 -5.26 -2.83
N PRO A 50 10.35 -5.34 -4.06
CA PRO A 50 11.05 -6.54 -4.52
C PRO A 50 12.21 -6.98 -3.61
N ALA A 51 13.02 -6.05 -3.11
CA ALA A 51 14.12 -6.37 -2.20
C ALA A 51 13.63 -6.96 -0.87
N VAL A 52 12.58 -6.39 -0.28
CA VAL A 52 11.94 -6.92 0.95
C VAL A 52 11.40 -8.32 0.71
N ARG A 53 10.72 -8.56 -0.41
CA ARG A 53 10.22 -9.89 -0.79
C ARG A 53 11.36 -10.91 -0.92
N ALA A 54 12.43 -10.55 -1.63
CA ALA A 54 13.59 -11.41 -1.81
C ALA A 54 14.23 -11.81 -0.46
N ALA A 55 14.39 -10.85 0.46
CA ALA A 55 14.91 -11.10 1.79
C ALA A 55 13.96 -11.93 2.69
N GLY A 56 12.65 -11.81 2.46
CA GLY A 56 11.61 -12.46 3.25
C GLY A 56 11.23 -13.88 2.81
N GLY A 57 11.88 -14.44 1.78
CA GLY A 57 11.62 -15.79 1.28
C GLY A 57 10.86 -15.86 -0.04
N GLY A 58 10.78 -14.73 -0.77
CA GLY A 58 10.24 -14.66 -2.12
C GLY A 58 8.87 -14.00 -2.21
N TYR A 59 8.14 -14.34 -3.26
CA TYR A 59 6.84 -13.75 -3.56
C TYR A 59 5.81 -14.12 -2.50
N ALA A 60 5.06 -13.12 -2.04
CA ALA A 60 3.79 -13.27 -1.36
C ALA A 60 2.90 -12.09 -1.78
N PRO A 61 1.56 -12.21 -1.68
CA PRO A 61 0.65 -11.09 -1.88
C PRO A 61 1.12 -9.86 -1.09
N THR A 62 0.94 -8.66 -1.63
CA THR A 62 1.47 -7.43 -1.01
C THR A 62 0.47 -6.31 -1.08
N ALA A 63 0.33 -5.60 0.04
CA ALA A 63 -0.41 -4.36 0.14
C ALA A 63 0.54 -3.22 0.55
N ILE A 64 0.42 -2.08 -0.12
CA ILE A 64 1.17 -0.86 0.14
C ILE A 64 0.14 0.24 0.36
N GLY A 65 0.18 0.93 1.49
CA GLY A 65 -0.74 2.01 1.82
C GLY A 65 -0.03 3.28 2.25
N GLY A 66 -0.72 4.40 2.19
CA GLY A 66 -0.24 5.63 2.81
C GLY A 66 -0.61 6.88 2.05
N ASP A 67 0.10 7.96 2.38
CA ASP A 67 0.02 9.24 1.70
C ASP A 67 1.09 9.31 0.61
N PHE A 68 0.65 9.37 -0.64
CA PHE A 68 1.55 9.39 -1.78
C PHE A 68 1.86 10.81 -2.25
N ASN A 69 1.18 11.84 -1.74
CA ASN A 69 1.27 13.21 -2.24
C ASN A 69 1.10 13.33 -3.77
N LEU A 70 0.39 12.38 -4.37
CA LEU A 70 0.11 12.27 -5.79
C LEU A 70 -1.37 11.99 -5.95
N LYS A 71 -2.03 12.62 -6.92
CA LYS A 71 -3.45 12.35 -7.21
C LYS A 71 -3.57 11.38 -8.38
N PHE A 72 -4.66 10.62 -8.39
CA PHE A 72 -5.07 9.89 -9.59
C PHE A 72 -5.52 10.85 -10.68
N ARG A 73 -5.01 10.67 -11.90
CA ARG A 73 -5.16 11.62 -13.01
C ARG A 73 -4.63 13.02 -12.66
N GLY A 74 -3.69 13.09 -11.71
CA GLY A 74 -2.95 14.30 -11.36
C GLY A 74 -1.80 14.58 -12.33
N SER A 75 -1.03 15.63 -12.02
CA SER A 75 0.22 15.96 -12.72
C SER A 75 1.32 16.22 -11.68
N PRO A 76 2.14 15.21 -11.34
CA PRO A 76 2.17 13.85 -11.89
C PRO A 76 1.02 12.94 -11.39
N ASP A 77 0.68 11.94 -12.20
CA ASP A 77 -0.35 10.93 -11.89
C ASP A 77 0.25 9.79 -11.05
N VAL A 78 -0.38 9.46 -9.92
CA VAL A 78 -0.01 8.28 -9.12
C VAL A 78 -0.05 6.99 -9.95
N GLN A 79 -0.91 6.90 -10.97
CA GLN A 79 -0.99 5.72 -11.82
C GLN A 79 0.34 5.40 -12.51
N GLY A 80 1.22 6.40 -12.68
CA GLY A 80 2.56 6.25 -13.25
C GLY A 80 3.57 5.49 -12.38
N CYS A 81 3.19 5.08 -11.16
CA CYS A 81 4.02 4.24 -10.29
C CYS A 81 3.32 2.98 -9.75
N VAL A 82 2.11 2.67 -10.23
CA VAL A 82 1.40 1.41 -9.90
C VAL A 82 1.96 0.28 -10.77
N PRO A 83 2.59 -0.76 -10.19
CA PRO A 83 3.16 -1.84 -10.99
C PRO A 83 2.09 -2.70 -11.66
N GLY A 84 2.48 -3.40 -12.73
CA GLY A 84 1.65 -4.48 -13.29
C GLY A 84 1.36 -5.55 -12.23
N GLY A 85 0.15 -6.12 -12.26
CA GLY A 85 -0.31 -7.08 -11.26
C GLY A 85 -0.75 -6.45 -9.93
N TYR A 86 -0.85 -5.11 -9.85
CA TYR A 86 -1.45 -4.41 -8.72
C TYR A 86 -2.74 -3.69 -9.14
N TYR A 87 -3.71 -3.63 -8.24
CA TYR A 87 -4.79 -2.65 -8.31
C TYR A 87 -4.50 -1.46 -7.39
N ARG A 88 -5.09 -0.31 -7.71
CA ARG A 88 -5.06 0.90 -6.87
C ARG A 88 -6.46 1.25 -6.39
N LYS A 89 -6.59 1.63 -5.12
CA LYS A 89 -7.78 2.29 -4.56
C LYS A 89 -7.35 3.53 -3.79
N GLY A 90 -8.00 4.66 -4.04
CA GLY A 90 -7.67 5.92 -3.38
C GLY A 90 -8.90 6.68 -2.94
N ASP A 91 -8.71 7.61 -2.02
CA ASP A 91 -9.73 8.45 -1.39
C ASP A 91 -10.26 9.60 -2.25
N GLY A 92 -9.79 9.69 -3.50
CA GLY A 92 -10.04 10.81 -4.41
C GLY A 92 -9.00 11.93 -4.31
N ASP A 93 -8.05 11.80 -3.38
CA ASP A 93 -6.96 12.76 -3.18
C ASP A 93 -5.60 12.03 -3.16
N VAL A 94 -4.80 12.20 -2.10
CA VAL A 94 -3.41 11.72 -2.01
C VAL A 94 -3.25 10.39 -1.26
N GLN A 95 -4.29 9.88 -0.60
CA GLN A 95 -4.21 8.60 0.11
C GLN A 95 -4.53 7.44 -0.83
N HIS A 96 -3.63 6.48 -0.90
CA HIS A 96 -3.75 5.34 -1.79
C HIS A 96 -3.37 4.02 -1.14
N ILE A 97 -4.02 2.96 -1.61
CA ILE A 97 -3.68 1.56 -1.36
C ILE A 97 -3.37 0.92 -2.72
N PHE A 98 -2.20 0.33 -2.85
CA PHE A 98 -1.84 -0.58 -3.93
C PHE A 98 -1.85 -2.00 -3.37
N ALA A 99 -2.43 -2.95 -4.08
CA ALA A 99 -2.33 -4.35 -3.68
C ALA A 99 -2.21 -5.27 -4.88
N THR A 100 -1.45 -6.36 -4.73
CA THR A 100 -1.34 -7.40 -5.76
C THR A 100 -2.70 -8.01 -6.05
N THR A 101 -2.94 -8.43 -7.29
CA THR A 101 -4.24 -8.98 -7.72
C THR A 101 -4.61 -10.33 -7.11
N ASP A 102 -3.68 -11.02 -6.43
CA ASP A 102 -4.02 -12.18 -5.59
C ASP A 102 -4.93 -11.80 -4.41
N LEU A 103 -4.87 -10.54 -3.98
CA LEU A 103 -5.77 -9.96 -2.99
C LEU A 103 -7.00 -9.45 -3.73
N ALA A 104 -8.15 -10.10 -3.56
CA ALA A 104 -9.37 -9.64 -4.21
C ALA A 104 -9.89 -8.38 -3.50
N PHE A 105 -10.21 -7.32 -4.26
CA PHE A 105 -10.83 -6.12 -3.71
C PHE A 105 -12.27 -6.42 -3.30
N SER A 106 -12.64 -6.05 -2.07
CA SER A 106 -14.01 -6.20 -1.57
C SER A 106 -14.72 -4.85 -1.51
N SER A 107 -14.18 -3.91 -0.73
CA SER A 107 -14.80 -2.60 -0.53
C SER A 107 -13.78 -1.55 -0.13
N SER A 108 -14.18 -0.29 -0.22
CA SER A 108 -13.40 0.83 0.28
C SER A 108 -14.33 1.87 0.90
N ARG A 109 -13.86 2.55 1.95
CA ARG A 109 -14.60 3.65 2.56
C ARG A 109 -13.66 4.66 3.19
N LYS A 110 -14.13 5.90 3.24
CA LYS A 110 -13.55 6.97 4.03
C LYS A 110 -14.01 6.83 5.49
N ILE A 111 -13.11 7.08 6.43
CA ILE A 111 -13.39 7.09 7.86
C ILE A 111 -13.07 8.49 8.36
N ASN A 112 -14.10 9.23 8.78
CA ASN A 112 -13.93 10.62 9.20
C ASN A 112 -13.02 10.71 10.43
N MET A 113 -12.04 11.61 10.40
CA MET A 113 -11.09 11.82 11.49
C MET A 113 -11.06 13.29 11.91
N SER A 114 -11.17 13.55 13.22
CA SER A 114 -11.30 14.92 13.75
C SER A 114 -9.99 15.56 14.25
N ARG A 115 -8.87 14.84 14.22
CA ARG A 115 -7.57 15.29 14.75
C ARG A 115 -6.45 15.29 13.70
N THR A 116 -6.82 15.26 12.43
CA THR A 116 -5.95 15.31 11.26
C THR A 116 -6.72 16.02 10.15
N ASP A 117 -5.97 16.59 9.22
CA ASP A 117 -6.43 17.16 7.96
C ASP A 117 -6.79 16.11 6.90
N HIS A 118 -6.53 14.83 7.16
CA HIS A 118 -6.92 13.73 6.30
C HIS A 118 -7.86 12.76 7.02
N ASP A 119 -8.99 12.46 6.40
CA ASP A 119 -9.77 11.29 6.77
C ASP A 119 -8.98 10.01 6.47
N ALA A 120 -9.21 8.95 7.25
CA ALA A 120 -8.57 7.66 6.97
C ALA A 120 -9.20 7.00 5.74
N TRP A 121 -8.35 6.45 4.88
CA TRP A 121 -8.78 5.61 3.75
C TRP A 121 -8.68 4.12 4.09
N PHE A 122 -9.84 3.44 4.13
CA PHE A 122 -9.92 2.01 4.40
C PHE A 122 -10.21 1.21 3.12
N VAL A 123 -9.49 0.11 2.92
CA VAL A 123 -9.71 -0.86 1.86
C VAL A 123 -9.78 -2.26 2.46
N ALA A 124 -10.89 -2.96 2.21
CA ALA A 124 -11.03 -4.38 2.54
C ALA A 124 -10.65 -5.23 1.34
N THR A 125 -9.95 -6.32 1.63
CA THR A 125 -9.54 -7.32 0.66
C THR A 125 -9.66 -8.72 1.25
N THR A 126 -9.85 -9.72 0.39
CA THR A 126 -9.84 -11.14 0.74
C THR A 126 -8.68 -11.84 0.06
N ALA A 127 -7.94 -12.64 0.82
CA ALA A 127 -7.04 -13.63 0.25
C ALA A 127 -7.86 -14.75 -0.45
N PRO A 128 -7.29 -15.47 -1.42
CA PRO A 128 -7.91 -16.63 -2.04
C PRO A 128 -8.21 -17.75 -1.05
#